data_AF-A0A3D9L1V9-F1
#
_entry.id   AF-A0A3D9L1V9-F1
#
_cell.length_a   1.000
_cell.length_b   1.000
_cell.length_c   1.000
_cell.angle_alpha   90.00
_cell.angle_beta   90.00
_cell.angle_gamma   90.00
#
_symmetry.space_group_name_H-M   'P 1'
#
loop_
_entity.id
_entity.type
_entity.pdbx_description
1 polymer ?
#
loop_
_entity_poly.entity_id
_entity_poly.type
_entity_poly.pdbx_seq_one_letter_code
_entity_poly.pdbx_strand_id
1 'polypeptide(L)'
;MISDTKKVAHKRNDLSLLLVLAMLLIVNSHLEQYYPFPWLAGGGLIGNALFLFVSGYGLMKSWSNKKRSFINYYSRRFRRIYPTLIFSHILFSILFLSNWREWAPMDYVRYLILADGYHYIQKVMVFYVVFYVIARQKNNATYFRYLKNALVFLFPLCFYLLAQNGEITNFGSIPPIASWLFYLLVFTLGTIHATGNGNKSFLSSPFWLLLIVPVITFQYYIVKTQSYLLTPVLFLLLTLTLNSFLVTFQQIFNKLPEVFVAITDNLSKYTLEIYIIHFILIRESALHEIVFPINILALLGLSLIGALVEKYFLTRLSDLVKPNCKIQTVKSLSSNKKR
;
A
#
# COMPACT_ATOMS: atom_id res chain seq x y z
N MET A 1 -26.36 26.22 -33.36
CA MET A 1 -25.06 26.17 -32.66
C MET A 1 -25.30 25.76 -31.22
N ILE A 2 -25.29 24.46 -30.94
CA ILE A 2 -25.28 23.93 -29.58
C ILE A 2 -23.97 23.16 -29.48
N SER A 3 -23.06 23.65 -28.65
CA SER A 3 -21.72 23.10 -28.52
C SER A 3 -21.81 21.70 -27.89
N ASP A 4 -21.43 20.68 -28.65
CA ASP A 4 -21.09 19.36 -28.15
C ASP A 4 -19.89 19.48 -27.21
N THR A 5 -20.16 19.70 -25.92
CA THR A 5 -19.18 19.44 -24.87
C THR A 5 -19.02 17.93 -24.77
N LYS A 6 -18.01 17.41 -25.48
CA LYS A 6 -17.48 16.07 -25.26
C LYS A 6 -17.18 15.90 -23.76
N LYS A 7 -18.12 15.26 -23.05
CA LYS A 7 -17.87 14.68 -21.72
C LYS A 7 -16.71 13.69 -21.91
N VAL A 8 -15.50 14.13 -21.57
CA VAL A 8 -14.36 13.23 -21.41
C VAL A 8 -14.73 12.33 -20.25
N ALA A 9 -15.23 11.13 -20.57
CA ALA A 9 -15.54 10.12 -19.58
C ALA A 9 -14.23 9.76 -18.86
N HIS A 10 -14.02 10.35 -17.68
CA HIS A 10 -12.90 10.03 -16.83
C HIS A 10 -13.05 8.54 -16.48
N LYS A 11 -12.17 7.69 -17.02
CA LYS A 11 -12.15 6.27 -16.68
C LYS A 11 -11.92 6.18 -15.18
N ARG A 12 -12.97 5.83 -14.43
CA ARG A 12 -12.93 5.73 -12.96
C ARG A 12 -11.83 4.75 -12.57
N ASN A 13 -10.91 5.21 -11.73
CA ASN A 13 -9.85 4.37 -11.21
C ASN A 13 -10.34 3.78 -9.89
N ASP A 14 -11.03 2.64 -9.97
CA ASP A 14 -11.70 1.98 -8.83
C ASP A 14 -10.76 1.66 -7.64
N LEU A 15 -9.45 1.80 -7.81
CA LEU A 15 -8.43 1.56 -6.79
C LEU A 15 -8.06 2.80 -5.98
N SER A 16 -8.38 4.01 -6.44
CA SER A 16 -7.95 5.26 -5.78
C SER A 16 -8.55 5.41 -4.39
N LEU A 17 -9.86 5.19 -4.25
CA LEU A 17 -10.52 5.22 -2.94
C LEU A 17 -9.97 4.14 -2.01
N LEU A 18 -9.66 2.96 -2.55
CA LEU A 18 -9.13 1.87 -1.76
C LEU A 18 -7.73 2.18 -1.20
N LEU A 19 -6.89 2.86 -1.99
CA LEU A 19 -5.58 3.35 -1.54
C LEU A 19 -5.72 4.42 -0.47
N VAL A 20 -6.66 5.35 -0.64
CA VAL A 20 -6.93 6.40 0.37
C VAL A 20 -7.42 5.77 1.67
N LEU A 21 -8.39 4.84 1.60
CA LEU A 21 -8.90 4.13 2.77
C LEU A 21 -7.79 3.31 3.46
N ALA A 22 -6.97 2.60 2.69
CA ALA A 22 -5.83 1.87 3.21
C ALA A 22 -4.85 2.78 3.96
N MET A 23 -4.50 3.91 3.37
CA MET A 23 -3.62 4.91 3.99
C MET A 23 -4.22 5.46 5.28
N LEU A 24 -5.49 5.86 5.27
CA LEU A 24 -6.18 6.38 6.46
C LEU A 24 -6.20 5.37 7.61
N LEU A 25 -6.48 4.09 7.32
CA LEU A 25 -6.46 3.02 8.32
C LEU A 25 -5.06 2.76 8.89
N ILE A 26 -4.03 2.81 8.05
CA ILE A 26 -2.63 2.67 8.49
C ILE A 26 -2.25 3.84 9.40
N VAL A 27 -2.47 5.07 8.93
CA VAL A 27 -2.17 6.29 9.68
C VAL A 27 -2.90 6.29 11.02
N ASN A 28 -4.20 6.00 11.03
CA ASN A 28 -5.00 5.94 12.26
C ASN A 28 -4.43 4.95 13.28
N SER A 29 -3.96 3.79 12.84
CA SER A 29 -3.43 2.76 13.73
C SER A 29 -2.14 3.12 14.45
N HIS A 30 -1.46 4.19 14.02
CA HIS A 30 -0.26 4.67 14.70
C HIS A 30 -0.58 5.77 15.74
N LEU A 31 -1.81 6.29 15.78
CA LEU A 31 -2.22 7.39 16.65
C LEU A 31 -2.50 6.99 18.11
N GLU A 32 -2.04 5.82 18.58
CA GLU A 32 -2.36 5.28 19.92
C GLU A 32 -2.10 6.29 21.04
N GLN A 33 -1.00 7.04 20.93
CA GLN A 33 -0.57 8.04 21.91
C GLN A 33 -1.28 9.40 21.77
N TYR A 34 -2.02 9.61 20.67
CA TYR A 34 -2.68 10.89 20.36
C TYR A 34 -4.18 10.86 20.67
N TYR A 35 -4.76 9.68 20.84
CA TYR A 35 -6.14 9.52 21.30
C TYR A 35 -6.23 9.52 22.83
N PRO A 36 -7.33 10.07 23.40
CA PRO A 36 -7.64 9.88 24.82
C PRO A 36 -7.91 8.40 25.15
N PHE A 37 -8.33 7.62 24.14
CA PHE A 37 -8.63 6.21 24.23
C PHE A 37 -7.81 5.44 23.18
N PRO A 38 -6.70 4.76 23.56
CA PRO A 38 -5.77 4.15 22.61
C PRO A 38 -6.40 3.13 21.65
N TRP A 39 -7.48 2.45 22.05
CA TRP A 39 -8.18 1.48 21.20
C TRP A 39 -8.89 2.11 19.99
N LEU A 40 -9.01 3.44 19.91
CA LEU A 40 -9.47 4.15 18.71
C LEU A 40 -8.41 4.12 17.59
N ALA A 41 -7.13 3.96 17.93
CA ALA A 41 -6.04 3.76 16.97
C ALA A 41 -5.99 2.32 16.47
N GLY A 42 -7.02 1.93 15.71
CA GLY A 42 -7.13 0.63 15.07
C GLY A 42 -6.99 0.68 13.56
N GLY A 43 -7.09 -0.50 12.92
CA GLY A 43 -7.26 -0.63 11.48
C GLY A 43 -6.00 -0.87 10.66
N GLY A 44 -4.80 -0.80 11.25
CA GLY A 44 -3.53 -0.90 10.53
C GLY A 44 -3.33 -2.23 9.82
N LEU A 45 -3.80 -3.32 10.42
CA LEU A 45 -3.81 -4.64 9.78
C LEU A 45 -4.61 -4.62 8.46
N ILE A 46 -5.84 -4.11 8.51
CA ILE A 46 -6.76 -4.02 7.36
C ILE A 46 -6.18 -3.05 6.33
N GLY A 47 -5.68 -1.90 6.76
CA GLY A 47 -5.06 -0.91 5.87
C GLY A 47 -3.86 -1.46 5.12
N ASN A 48 -2.91 -2.10 5.82
CA ASN A 48 -1.75 -2.75 5.19
C ASN A 48 -2.18 -3.87 4.22
N ALA A 49 -3.19 -4.66 4.59
CA ALA A 49 -3.74 -5.69 3.72
C ALA A 49 -4.34 -5.09 2.44
N LEU A 50 -5.14 -4.03 2.55
CA LEU A 50 -5.70 -3.32 1.39
C LEU A 50 -4.60 -2.75 0.49
N PHE A 51 -3.57 -2.12 1.07
CA PHE A 51 -2.48 -1.53 0.30
C PHE A 51 -1.71 -2.59 -0.50
N LEU A 52 -1.41 -3.73 0.13
CA LEU A 52 -0.72 -4.84 -0.53
C LEU A 52 -1.59 -5.55 -1.56
N PHE A 53 -2.89 -5.69 -1.29
CA PHE A 53 -3.85 -6.19 -2.27
C PHE A 53 -3.85 -5.32 -3.53
N VAL A 54 -4.03 -3.99 -3.37
CA VAL A 54 -4.01 -3.04 -4.50
C VAL A 54 -2.68 -3.08 -5.23
N SER A 55 -1.58 -3.19 -4.49
CA SER A 55 -0.24 -3.33 -5.07
C SER A 55 -0.14 -4.55 -5.97
N GLY A 56 -0.58 -5.74 -5.50
CA GLY A 56 -0.60 -6.97 -6.31
C GLY A 56 -1.52 -6.86 -7.53
N TYR A 57 -2.71 -6.27 -7.36
CA TYR A 57 -3.69 -6.07 -8.44
C TYR A 57 -3.14 -5.15 -9.54
N GLY A 58 -2.70 -3.94 -9.16
CA GLY A 58 -2.19 -2.95 -10.10
C GLY A 58 -0.91 -3.44 -10.80
N LEU A 59 -0.12 -4.24 -10.10
CA LEU A 59 1.09 -4.84 -10.63
C LEU A 59 0.81 -5.84 -11.75
N MET A 60 -0.15 -6.74 -11.55
CA MET A 60 -0.57 -7.70 -12.58
C MET A 60 -1.18 -6.97 -13.78
N LYS A 61 -2.02 -5.94 -13.58
CA LYS A 61 -2.54 -5.11 -14.68
C LYS A 61 -1.40 -4.44 -15.47
N SER A 62 -0.41 -3.86 -14.78
CA SER A 62 0.76 -3.25 -15.42
C SER A 62 1.59 -4.27 -16.21
N TRP A 63 1.74 -5.49 -15.68
CA TRP A 63 2.47 -6.57 -16.31
C TRP A 63 1.79 -7.08 -17.59
N SER A 64 0.48 -7.28 -17.54
CA SER A 64 -0.32 -7.69 -18.71
C SER A 64 -0.26 -6.68 -19.85
N ASN A 65 -0.18 -5.38 -19.53
CA ASN A 65 -0.05 -4.33 -20.55
C ASN A 65 1.34 -4.26 -21.17
N LYS A 66 2.40 -4.43 -20.37
CA LYS A 66 3.79 -4.36 -20.86
C LYS A 66 4.72 -5.23 -20.01
N LYS A 67 5.12 -6.36 -20.58
CA LYS A 67 6.22 -7.19 -20.08
C LYS A 67 7.54 -6.43 -20.19
N ARG A 68 8.38 -6.53 -19.18
CA ARG A 68 9.68 -5.84 -19.10
C ARG A 68 10.73 -6.79 -18.56
N SER A 69 12.00 -6.56 -18.91
CA SER A 69 13.13 -7.22 -18.23
C SER A 69 13.15 -6.86 -16.74
N PHE A 70 13.76 -7.72 -15.93
CA PHE A 70 13.81 -7.57 -14.47
C PHE A 70 14.35 -6.21 -14.05
N ILE A 71 15.49 -5.80 -14.63
CA ILE A 71 16.17 -4.54 -14.30
C ILE A 71 15.22 -3.35 -14.57
N ASN A 72 14.60 -3.30 -15.75
CA ASN A 72 13.67 -2.22 -16.11
C ASN A 72 12.38 -2.23 -15.27
N TYR A 73 11.92 -3.42 -14.87
CA TYR A 73 10.80 -3.59 -13.98
C TYR A 73 11.14 -3.09 -12.57
N TYR A 74 12.22 -3.59 -11.96
CA TYR A 74 12.55 -3.32 -10.56
C TYR A 74 13.04 -1.88 -10.37
N SER A 75 13.86 -1.36 -11.30
CA SER A 75 14.33 0.03 -11.28
C SER A 75 13.19 1.06 -11.25
N ARG A 76 12.06 0.80 -11.93
CA ARG A 76 10.90 1.72 -11.88
C ARG A 76 10.26 1.78 -10.50
N ARG A 77 10.27 0.67 -9.75
CA ARG A 77 9.72 0.60 -8.38
C ARG A 77 10.68 1.24 -7.40
N PHE A 78 11.96 0.94 -7.55
CA PHE A 78 13.03 1.57 -6.78
C PHE A 78 12.98 3.09 -6.93
N ARG A 79 12.97 3.61 -8.17
CA ARG A 79 12.87 5.05 -8.48
C ARG A 79 11.54 5.70 -8.09
N ARG A 80 10.50 4.91 -7.76
CA ARG A 80 9.24 5.44 -7.26
C ARG A 80 9.25 5.56 -5.73
N ILE A 81 9.86 4.61 -5.03
CA ILE A 81 9.75 4.50 -3.57
C ILE A 81 10.94 5.14 -2.86
N TYR A 82 12.16 4.84 -3.30
CA TYR A 82 13.37 5.25 -2.58
C TYR A 82 13.69 6.73 -2.67
N PRO A 83 13.48 7.43 -3.80
CA PRO A 83 13.67 8.88 -3.83
C PRO A 83 12.76 9.59 -2.82
N THR A 84 11.53 9.12 -2.67
CA THR A 84 10.61 9.62 -1.64
C THR A 84 11.16 9.33 -0.25
N LEU A 85 11.42 8.07 0.07
CA LEU A 85 11.96 7.68 1.39
C LEU A 85 13.20 8.51 1.80
N ILE A 86 14.17 8.64 0.90
CA ILE A 86 15.41 9.38 1.16
C ILE A 86 15.11 10.88 1.33
N PHE A 87 14.30 11.47 0.45
CA PHE A 87 13.98 12.89 0.53
C PHE A 87 13.18 13.22 1.79
N SER A 88 12.19 12.41 2.17
CA SER A 88 11.46 12.61 3.43
C SER A 88 12.42 12.61 4.62
N HIS A 89 13.34 11.64 4.71
CA HIS A 89 14.34 11.60 5.78
C HIS A 89 15.26 12.83 5.79
N ILE A 90 15.76 13.26 4.63
CA ILE A 90 16.61 14.46 4.52
C ILE A 90 15.84 15.71 4.94
N LEU A 91 14.66 15.93 4.38
CA LEU A 91 13.83 17.10 4.65
C LEU A 91 13.54 17.24 6.15
N PHE A 92 13.06 16.17 6.78
CA PHE A 92 12.69 16.21 8.18
C PHE A 92 13.89 16.20 9.13
N SER A 93 15.02 15.59 8.72
CA SER A 93 16.26 15.72 9.48
C SER A 93 16.77 17.16 9.56
N ILE A 94 16.54 17.96 8.51
CA ILE A 94 16.88 19.39 8.51
C ILE A 94 15.87 20.18 9.35
N LEU A 95 14.57 19.91 9.19
CA LEU A 95 13.51 20.67 9.88
C LEU A 95 13.48 20.45 11.38
N PHE A 96 13.67 19.21 11.84
CA PHE A 96 13.63 18.85 13.27
C PHE A 96 15.00 18.76 13.91
N LEU A 97 16.06 19.20 13.20
CA LEU A 97 17.46 19.11 13.66
C LEU A 97 17.80 17.71 14.20
N SER A 98 17.29 16.68 13.55
CA SER A 98 17.43 15.31 14.05
C SER A 98 18.89 14.86 14.02
N ASN A 99 19.26 13.92 14.88
CA ASN A 99 20.63 13.43 15.03
C ASN A 99 21.08 12.51 13.89
N TRP A 100 20.64 12.72 12.66
CA TRP A 100 21.09 11.94 11.49
C TRP A 100 22.62 12.01 11.31
N ARG A 101 23.26 13.08 11.78
CA ARG A 101 24.73 13.23 11.80
C ARG A 101 25.42 12.29 12.79
N GLU A 102 24.69 11.79 13.79
CA GLU A 102 25.19 10.84 14.79
C GLU A 102 24.97 9.38 14.37
N TRP A 103 24.28 9.14 13.25
CA TRP A 103 24.04 7.81 12.73
C TRP A 103 25.35 7.11 12.37
N ALA A 104 25.47 5.85 12.79
CA ALA A 104 26.55 5.01 12.33
C ALA A 104 26.35 4.69 10.83
N PRO A 105 27.41 4.34 10.08
CA PRO A 105 27.29 3.95 8.66
C PRO A 105 26.22 2.89 8.40
N MET A 106 26.01 1.96 9.33
CA MET A 106 25.00 0.92 9.22
C MET A 106 23.56 1.46 9.36
N ASP A 107 23.35 2.53 10.12
CA ASP A 107 22.02 3.13 10.31
C ASP A 107 21.53 3.79 9.02
N TYR A 108 22.44 4.40 8.24
CA TYR A 108 22.12 4.88 6.90
C TYR A 108 21.62 3.75 5.99
N VAL A 109 22.28 2.59 6.03
CA VAL A 109 21.84 1.41 5.25
C VAL A 109 20.49 0.91 5.76
N ARG A 110 20.31 0.80 7.07
CA ARG A 110 19.06 0.32 7.68
C ARG A 110 17.87 1.22 7.32
N TYR A 111 17.98 2.53 7.55
CA TYR A 111 16.85 3.44 7.33
C TYR A 111 16.63 3.81 5.87
N LEU A 112 17.70 4.07 5.09
CA LEU A 112 17.55 4.57 3.72
C LEU A 112 17.50 3.47 2.66
N ILE A 113 18.11 2.30 2.90
CA ILE A 113 18.17 1.19 1.93
C ILE A 113 17.25 0.05 2.34
N LEU A 114 17.30 -0.39 3.60
CA LEU A 114 16.44 -1.46 4.10
C LEU A 114 15.06 -0.96 4.55
N ALA A 115 14.83 0.36 4.52
CA ALA A 115 13.60 1.00 4.94
C ALA A 115 13.14 0.52 6.33
N ASP A 116 14.08 0.44 7.27
CA ASP A 116 13.80 -0.03 8.63
C ASP A 116 12.79 0.89 9.34
N GLY A 117 11.81 0.29 10.00
CA GLY A 117 10.63 0.98 10.52
C GLY A 117 9.48 1.18 9.52
N TYR A 118 9.69 0.94 8.22
CA TYR A 118 8.64 1.02 7.19
C TYR A 118 8.24 -0.37 6.69
N HIS A 119 7.54 -1.12 7.55
CA HIS A 119 7.16 -2.51 7.29
C HIS A 119 6.45 -2.74 5.96
N TYR A 120 5.66 -1.76 5.48
CA TYR A 120 5.01 -1.85 4.17
C TYR A 120 6.04 -1.84 3.03
N ILE A 121 6.99 -0.90 3.05
CA ILE A 121 8.02 -0.74 2.00
C ILE A 121 8.90 -1.99 1.94
N GLN A 122 9.34 -2.47 3.10
CA GLN A 122 10.13 -3.70 3.22
C GLN A 122 9.45 -4.88 2.53
N LYS A 123 8.18 -5.13 2.88
CA LYS A 123 7.41 -6.26 2.35
C LYS A 123 7.15 -6.12 0.85
N VAL A 124 6.69 -4.95 0.40
CA VAL A 124 6.31 -4.77 -1.01
C VAL A 124 7.51 -4.89 -1.95
N MET A 125 8.70 -4.41 -1.55
CA MET A 125 9.92 -4.51 -2.35
C MET A 125 10.38 -5.96 -2.56
N VAL A 126 10.24 -6.81 -1.54
CA VAL A 126 10.49 -8.26 -1.65
C VAL A 126 9.40 -8.93 -2.49
N PHE A 127 8.13 -8.60 -2.25
CA PHE A 127 7.01 -9.18 -3.00
C PHE A 127 7.07 -8.85 -4.49
N TYR A 128 7.64 -7.71 -4.87
CA TYR A 128 7.89 -7.38 -6.27
C TYR A 128 8.86 -8.34 -6.97
N VAL A 129 9.84 -8.90 -6.23
CA VAL A 129 10.76 -9.91 -6.75
C VAL A 129 10.02 -11.23 -6.92
N VAL A 130 9.30 -11.69 -5.88
CA VAL A 130 8.47 -12.91 -5.93
C VAL A 130 7.48 -12.85 -7.08
N PHE A 131 6.78 -11.71 -7.22
CA PHE A 131 5.87 -11.47 -8.33
C PHE A 131 6.56 -11.65 -9.68
N TYR A 132 7.74 -11.04 -9.89
CA TYR A 132 8.42 -11.10 -11.18
C TYR A 132 8.78 -12.54 -11.58
N VAL A 133 9.29 -13.33 -10.63
CA VAL A 133 9.68 -14.72 -10.85
C VAL A 133 8.50 -15.57 -11.33
N ILE A 134 7.30 -15.30 -10.80
CA ILE A 134 6.07 -16.02 -11.15
C ILE A 134 5.42 -15.43 -12.43
N ALA A 135 5.36 -14.10 -12.53
CA ALA A 135 4.65 -13.41 -13.61
C ALA A 135 5.29 -13.60 -14.99
N ARG A 136 6.60 -13.88 -15.05
CA ARG A 136 7.31 -14.20 -16.30
C ARG A 136 6.95 -15.58 -16.88
N GLN A 137 6.37 -16.47 -16.08
CA GLN A 137 5.97 -17.79 -16.53
C GLN A 137 4.78 -17.71 -17.49
N LYS A 138 4.70 -18.60 -18.48
CA LYS A 138 3.55 -18.68 -19.40
C LYS A 138 2.23 -18.95 -18.64
N ASN A 139 2.27 -19.83 -17.64
CA ASN A 139 1.13 -20.22 -16.80
C ASN A 139 1.09 -19.45 -15.47
N ASN A 140 1.42 -18.16 -15.48
CA ASN A 140 1.53 -17.34 -14.26
C ASN A 140 0.30 -17.43 -13.34
N ALA A 141 -0.92 -17.42 -13.88
CA ALA A 141 -2.15 -17.52 -13.11
C ALA A 141 -2.24 -18.84 -12.31
N THR A 142 -1.75 -19.94 -12.86
CA THR A 142 -1.70 -21.23 -12.16
C THR A 142 -0.68 -21.22 -11.04
N TYR A 143 0.52 -20.66 -11.27
CA TYR A 143 1.54 -20.54 -10.23
C TYR A 143 1.11 -19.60 -9.08
N PHE A 144 0.42 -18.49 -9.37
CA PHE A 144 -0.17 -17.65 -8.33
C PHE A 144 -1.24 -18.40 -7.52
N ARG A 145 -2.04 -19.28 -8.15
CA ARG A 145 -2.99 -20.15 -7.43
C ARG A 145 -2.28 -21.16 -6.52
N TYR A 146 -1.19 -21.79 -6.98
CA TYR A 146 -0.39 -22.67 -6.15
C TYR A 146 0.25 -21.92 -4.97
N LEU A 147 0.82 -20.74 -5.21
CA LEU A 147 1.35 -19.90 -4.14
C LEU A 147 0.27 -19.55 -3.11
N LYS A 148 -0.92 -19.11 -3.56
CA LYS A 148 -2.05 -18.83 -2.66
C LYS A 148 -2.43 -20.06 -1.83
N ASN A 149 -2.59 -21.23 -2.44
CA ASN A 149 -2.96 -22.45 -1.73
C ASN A 149 -1.88 -22.85 -0.71
N ALA A 150 -0.59 -22.75 -1.08
CA ALA A 150 0.52 -23.00 -0.18
C ALA A 150 0.49 -22.04 1.01
N LEU A 151 0.26 -20.73 0.79
CA LEU A 151 0.21 -19.73 1.85
C LEU A 151 -0.99 -19.90 2.78
N VAL A 152 -2.15 -20.31 2.26
CA VAL A 152 -3.35 -20.64 3.09
C VAL A 152 -3.05 -21.78 4.06
N PHE A 153 -2.18 -22.73 3.68
CA PHE A 153 -1.77 -23.83 4.54
C PHE A 153 -0.58 -23.47 5.46
N LEU A 154 0.44 -22.81 4.92
CA LEU A 154 1.66 -22.45 5.65
C LEU A 154 1.40 -21.41 6.74
N PHE A 155 0.46 -20.50 6.53
CA PHE A 155 0.19 -19.44 7.50
C PHE A 155 -0.36 -19.98 8.84
N PRO A 156 -1.42 -20.82 8.87
CA PRO A 156 -1.86 -21.46 10.12
C PRO A 156 -0.83 -22.40 10.72
N LEU A 157 -0.10 -23.16 9.88
CA LEU A 157 0.95 -24.05 10.36
C LEU A 157 2.07 -23.27 11.07
N CYS A 158 2.53 -22.16 10.47
CA CYS A 158 3.51 -21.27 11.07
C CYS A 158 3.03 -20.75 12.42
N PHE A 159 1.79 -20.27 12.50
CA PHE A 159 1.21 -19.83 13.77
C PHE A 159 1.13 -20.95 14.82
N TYR A 160 0.76 -22.16 14.42
CA TYR A 160 0.71 -23.31 15.33
C TYR A 160 2.10 -23.63 15.90
N LEU A 161 3.13 -23.68 15.05
CA LEU A 161 4.51 -23.94 15.48
C LEU A 161 5.05 -22.84 16.40
N LEU A 162 4.79 -21.56 16.08
CA LEU A 162 5.19 -20.43 16.91
C LEU A 162 4.48 -20.44 18.27
N ALA A 163 3.20 -20.85 18.30
CA ALA A 163 2.45 -21.00 19.54
C ALA A 163 3.02 -22.12 20.42
N GLN A 164 3.39 -23.26 19.83
CA GLN A 164 4.02 -24.38 20.56
C GLN A 164 5.37 -23.98 21.17
N ASN A 165 6.15 -23.14 20.47
CA ASN A 165 7.45 -22.66 20.95
C ASN A 165 7.35 -21.53 21.99
N GLY A 166 6.13 -21.06 22.33
CA GLY A 166 5.95 -19.92 23.24
C GLY A 166 6.39 -18.57 22.66
N GLU A 167 6.64 -18.49 21.35
CA GLU A 167 7.10 -17.27 20.68
C GLU A 167 5.99 -16.22 20.48
N ILE A 168 4.72 -16.59 20.72
CA ILE A 168 3.60 -15.67 20.70
C ILE A 168 3.40 -15.06 22.09
N THR A 169 4.24 -14.08 22.41
CA THR A 169 4.28 -13.46 23.74
C THR A 169 3.22 -12.37 23.93
N ASN A 170 2.79 -11.70 22.85
CA ASN A 170 1.87 -10.56 22.92
C ASN A 170 0.63 -10.76 22.04
N PHE A 171 -0.54 -10.80 22.69
CA PHE A 171 -1.84 -10.79 22.02
C PHE A 171 -2.03 -9.50 21.22
N GLY A 172 -2.43 -9.64 19.95
CA GLY A 172 -2.63 -8.51 19.04
C GLY A 172 -1.44 -8.18 18.13
N SER A 173 -0.26 -8.75 18.41
CA SER A 173 0.90 -8.66 17.50
C SER A 173 1.01 -9.92 16.63
N ILE A 174 1.22 -9.74 15.33
CA ILE A 174 1.49 -10.86 14.44
C ILE A 174 3.00 -11.11 14.48
N PRO A 175 3.45 -12.33 14.81
CA PRO A 175 4.87 -12.66 14.75
C PRO A 175 5.47 -12.29 13.39
N PRO A 176 6.72 -11.80 13.31
CA PRO A 176 7.28 -11.26 12.09
C PRO A 176 7.09 -12.17 10.87
N ILE A 177 7.48 -13.45 10.98
CA ILE A 177 7.37 -14.44 9.90
C ILE A 177 5.91 -14.66 9.49
N ALA A 178 5.00 -14.79 10.45
CA ALA A 178 3.58 -14.95 10.16
C ALA A 178 3.00 -13.72 9.43
N SER A 179 3.49 -12.51 9.76
CA SER A 179 3.10 -11.29 9.06
C SER A 179 3.53 -11.32 7.59
N TRP A 180 4.74 -11.79 7.29
CA TRP A 180 5.23 -11.94 5.92
C TRP A 180 4.36 -12.89 5.11
N LEU A 181 4.00 -14.05 5.68
CA LEU A 181 3.13 -15.03 5.02
C LEU A 181 1.73 -14.48 4.77
N PHE A 182 1.11 -13.86 5.77
CA PHE A 182 -0.22 -13.24 5.65
C PHE A 182 -0.25 -12.16 4.56
N TYR A 183 0.71 -11.24 4.60
CA TYR A 183 0.75 -10.12 3.67
C TYR A 183 1.10 -10.57 2.24
N LEU A 184 1.92 -11.62 2.07
CA LEU A 184 2.17 -12.23 0.77
C LEU A 184 0.92 -12.93 0.23
N LEU A 185 0.12 -13.57 1.09
CA LEU A 185 -1.17 -14.17 0.73
C LEU A 185 -2.11 -13.09 0.19
N VAL A 186 -2.28 -11.98 0.92
CA VAL A 186 -3.14 -10.86 0.52
C VAL A 186 -2.68 -10.22 -0.79
N PHE A 187 -1.36 -9.98 -0.93
CA PHE A 187 -0.79 -9.49 -2.18
C PHE A 187 -1.08 -10.43 -3.36
N THR A 188 -0.90 -11.74 -3.15
CA THR A 188 -1.18 -12.79 -4.15
C THR A 188 -2.65 -12.82 -4.54
N LEU A 189 -3.58 -12.66 -3.58
CA LEU A 189 -5.01 -12.52 -3.88
C LEU A 189 -5.26 -11.32 -4.82
N GLY A 190 -4.61 -10.19 -4.60
CA GLY A 190 -4.64 -9.03 -5.49
C GLY A 190 -4.23 -9.37 -6.91
N THR A 191 -3.12 -10.10 -7.06
CA THR A 191 -2.62 -10.51 -8.38
C THR A 191 -3.61 -11.45 -9.11
N ILE A 192 -4.22 -12.40 -8.40
CA ILE A 192 -5.18 -13.36 -8.99
C ILE A 192 -6.43 -12.62 -9.47
N HIS A 193 -6.95 -11.67 -8.69
CA HIS A 193 -8.12 -10.86 -9.08
C HIS A 193 -7.89 -10.11 -10.39
N ALA A 194 -6.70 -9.55 -10.57
CA ALA A 194 -6.37 -8.83 -11.79
C ALA A 194 -6.34 -9.70 -13.05
N THR A 195 -6.15 -11.03 -12.92
CA THR A 195 -6.14 -11.99 -14.03
C THR A 195 -7.52 -12.38 -14.55
N GLY A 196 -8.61 -11.98 -13.89
CA GLY A 196 -9.98 -12.26 -14.34
C GLY A 196 -10.56 -13.63 -13.96
N ASN A 197 -9.75 -14.51 -13.36
CA ASN A 197 -10.18 -15.84 -12.86
C ASN A 197 -10.74 -15.81 -11.42
N GLY A 198 -11.05 -14.62 -10.89
CA GLY A 198 -11.77 -14.51 -9.62
C GLY A 198 -13.21 -14.96 -9.82
N ASN A 199 -13.59 -16.09 -9.21
CA ASN A 199 -14.94 -16.65 -9.34
C ASN A 199 -15.95 -15.63 -8.79
N LYS A 200 -16.74 -15.00 -9.66
CA LYS A 200 -17.64 -13.88 -9.31
C LYS A 200 -18.89 -14.32 -8.52
N SER A 201 -19.17 -15.63 -8.42
CA SER A 201 -20.50 -16.14 -8.03
C SER A 201 -20.75 -16.31 -6.53
N PHE A 202 -19.72 -16.50 -5.70
CA PHE A 202 -19.91 -16.69 -4.25
C PHE A 202 -19.76 -15.37 -3.44
N LEU A 203 -19.41 -14.26 -4.11
CA LEU A 203 -18.88 -13.02 -3.49
C LEU A 203 -19.77 -11.76 -3.67
N SER A 204 -20.93 -11.88 -4.32
CA SER A 204 -21.84 -10.74 -4.59
C SER A 204 -22.88 -10.48 -3.49
N SER A 205 -22.98 -11.36 -2.48
CA SER A 205 -23.89 -11.20 -1.35
C SER A 205 -23.26 -10.28 -0.27
N PRO A 206 -24.04 -9.43 0.45
CA PRO A 206 -23.57 -8.60 1.56
C PRO A 206 -23.05 -9.38 2.78
N PHE A 207 -22.85 -10.70 2.66
CA PHE A 207 -22.32 -11.61 3.67
C PHE A 207 -20.95 -11.18 4.24
N TRP A 208 -20.19 -10.33 3.53
CA TRP A 208 -18.95 -9.73 4.05
C TRP A 208 -19.20 -8.80 5.26
N LEU A 209 -20.34 -8.12 5.34
CA LEU A 209 -20.73 -7.32 6.52
C LEU A 209 -20.97 -8.23 7.74
N LEU A 210 -21.53 -9.43 7.51
CA LEU A 210 -21.69 -10.47 8.53
C LEU A 210 -20.35 -11.10 8.96
N LEU A 211 -19.24 -10.82 8.27
CA LEU A 211 -17.91 -11.31 8.62
C LEU A 211 -17.00 -10.22 9.22
N ILE A 212 -17.28 -8.93 8.98
CA ILE A 212 -16.63 -7.81 9.68
C ILE A 212 -17.00 -7.81 11.16
N VAL A 213 -18.27 -8.06 11.49
CA VAL A 213 -18.75 -8.12 12.88
C VAL A 213 -18.03 -9.22 13.66
N PRO A 214 -17.92 -10.48 13.19
CA PRO A 214 -17.06 -11.51 13.77
C PRO A 214 -15.60 -11.10 13.88
N VAL A 215 -14.98 -10.47 12.88
CA VAL A 215 -13.55 -10.08 12.99
C VAL A 215 -13.35 -9.08 14.13
N ILE A 216 -14.26 -8.11 14.30
CA ILE A 216 -14.21 -7.10 15.38
C ILE A 216 -14.57 -7.72 16.74
N THR A 217 -15.68 -8.47 16.82
CA THR A 217 -16.12 -9.11 18.07
C THR A 217 -15.16 -10.20 18.54
N PHE A 218 -14.46 -10.84 17.60
CA PHE A 218 -13.48 -11.88 17.90
C PHE A 218 -12.08 -11.31 18.15
N GLN A 219 -11.69 -10.17 17.55
CA GLN A 219 -10.54 -9.40 18.04
C GLN A 219 -10.73 -9.01 19.51
N TYR A 220 -11.92 -8.52 19.86
CA TYR A 220 -12.29 -8.27 21.25
C TYR A 220 -12.27 -9.55 22.10
N TYR A 221 -12.74 -10.68 21.57
CA TYR A 221 -12.72 -11.98 22.27
C TYR A 221 -11.31 -12.56 22.45
N ILE A 222 -10.39 -12.42 21.49
CA ILE A 222 -8.99 -12.84 21.62
C ILE A 222 -8.28 -12.03 22.71
N VAL A 223 -8.48 -10.72 22.73
CA VAL A 223 -7.95 -9.84 23.77
C VAL A 223 -8.42 -10.30 25.15
N LYS A 224 -9.64 -10.87 25.24
CA LYS A 224 -10.24 -11.35 26.49
C LYS A 224 -9.92 -12.81 26.85
N THR A 225 -9.73 -13.71 25.87
CA THR A 225 -9.65 -15.17 26.09
C THR A 225 -8.28 -15.78 25.87
N GLN A 226 -7.31 -15.01 25.37
CA GLN A 226 -5.92 -15.46 25.24
C GLN A 226 -5.72 -16.74 24.38
N SER A 227 -6.65 -17.07 23.49
CA SER A 227 -6.60 -18.31 22.71
C SER A 227 -5.80 -18.15 21.41
N TYR A 228 -4.57 -18.68 21.41
CA TYR A 228 -3.67 -18.66 20.25
C TYR A 228 -4.18 -19.48 19.04
N LEU A 229 -4.94 -20.55 19.30
CA LEU A 229 -5.40 -21.50 18.28
C LEU A 229 -6.41 -20.89 17.29
N LEU A 230 -7.17 -19.87 17.71
CA LEU A 230 -8.21 -19.26 16.89
C LEU A 230 -7.70 -18.08 16.06
N THR A 231 -6.51 -17.57 16.37
CA THR A 231 -5.89 -16.42 15.69
C THR A 231 -5.71 -16.65 14.18
N PRO A 232 -5.20 -17.80 13.70
CA PRO A 232 -5.01 -18.01 12.26
C PRO A 232 -6.32 -18.13 11.48
N VAL A 233 -7.35 -18.68 12.13
CA VAL A 233 -8.69 -18.79 11.54
C VAL A 233 -9.25 -17.40 11.25
N LEU A 234 -9.03 -16.42 12.14
CA LEU A 234 -9.46 -15.04 11.91
C LEU A 234 -8.72 -14.36 10.78
N PHE A 235 -7.41 -14.56 10.68
CA PHE A 235 -6.64 -14.00 9.58
C PHE A 235 -7.07 -14.61 8.24
N LEU A 236 -7.38 -15.91 8.21
CA LEU A 236 -7.96 -16.54 7.03
C LEU A 236 -9.36 -15.99 6.71
N LEU A 237 -10.24 -15.85 7.72
CA LEU A 237 -11.54 -15.20 7.56
C LEU A 237 -11.38 -13.76 7.03
N LEU A 238 -10.41 -13.00 7.55
CA LEU A 238 -10.07 -11.66 7.06
C LEU A 238 -9.62 -11.69 5.59
N THR A 239 -8.83 -12.67 5.16
CA THR A 239 -8.49 -12.78 3.73
C THR A 239 -9.69 -13.09 2.84
N LEU A 240 -10.65 -13.86 3.34
CA LEU A 240 -11.91 -14.15 2.64
C LEU A 240 -12.82 -12.91 2.60
N THR A 241 -12.91 -12.13 3.69
CA THR A 241 -13.70 -10.89 3.71
C THR A 241 -13.13 -9.82 2.82
N LEU A 242 -11.80 -9.64 2.82
CA LEU A 242 -11.13 -8.68 1.94
C LEU A 242 -11.40 -8.99 0.47
N ASN A 243 -11.47 -10.28 0.12
CA ASN A 243 -11.81 -10.69 -1.24
C ASN A 243 -13.25 -10.27 -1.63
N SER A 244 -14.22 -10.58 -0.77
CA SER A 244 -15.64 -10.23 -0.97
C SER A 244 -15.90 -8.73 -0.94
N PHE A 245 -15.21 -8.00 -0.06
CA PHE A 245 -15.29 -6.55 0.07
C PHE A 245 -15.01 -5.84 -1.26
N LEU A 246 -14.07 -6.33 -2.06
CA LEU A 246 -13.65 -5.62 -3.28
C LEU A 246 -14.70 -5.66 -4.39
N VAL A 247 -15.44 -6.77 -4.49
CA VAL A 247 -16.52 -6.94 -5.46
C VAL A 247 -17.67 -5.99 -5.14
N THR A 248 -18.04 -5.90 -3.86
CA THR A 248 -19.11 -4.99 -3.40
C THR A 248 -18.65 -3.54 -3.34
N PHE A 249 -17.39 -3.29 -3.02
CA PHE A 249 -16.80 -1.96 -3.04
C PHE A 249 -16.84 -1.33 -4.43
N GLN A 250 -16.61 -2.11 -5.50
CA GLN A 250 -16.75 -1.60 -6.87
C GLN A 250 -18.20 -1.14 -7.15
N GLN A 251 -19.21 -1.84 -6.62
CA GLN A 251 -20.61 -1.45 -6.76
C GLN A 251 -20.95 -0.18 -5.97
N ILE A 252 -20.39 -0.03 -4.76
CA ILE A 252 -20.57 1.16 -3.92
C ILE A 252 -19.86 2.37 -4.53
N PHE A 253 -18.61 2.20 -4.99
CA PHE A 253 -17.80 3.24 -5.60
C PHE A 253 -18.49 3.87 -6.81
N ASN A 254 -19.20 3.03 -7.59
CA ASN A 254 -19.96 3.52 -8.74
C ASN A 254 -21.12 4.47 -8.38
N LYS A 255 -21.61 4.41 -7.14
CA LYS A 255 -22.71 5.25 -6.64
C LYS A 255 -22.22 6.54 -5.96
N LEU A 256 -20.92 6.74 -5.78
CA LEU A 256 -20.40 7.92 -5.10
C LEU A 256 -20.45 9.18 -6.00
N PRO A 257 -20.64 10.39 -5.41
CA PRO A 257 -20.60 11.64 -6.16
C PRO A 257 -19.27 11.85 -6.89
N GLU A 258 -19.31 12.45 -8.09
CA GLU A 258 -18.10 12.69 -8.90
C GLU A 258 -17.05 13.54 -8.16
N VAL A 259 -17.49 14.49 -7.33
CA VAL A 259 -16.61 15.32 -6.49
C VAL A 259 -15.79 14.45 -5.53
N PHE A 260 -16.44 13.46 -4.89
CA PHE A 260 -15.75 12.56 -3.97
C PHE A 260 -14.75 11.66 -4.69
N VAL A 261 -15.13 11.16 -5.88
CA VAL A 261 -14.22 10.39 -6.74
C VAL A 261 -13.00 11.25 -7.13
N ALA A 262 -13.21 12.49 -7.54
CA ALA A 262 -12.12 13.40 -7.91
C ALA A 262 -11.16 13.70 -6.74
N ILE A 263 -11.69 13.91 -5.53
CA ILE A 263 -10.88 14.09 -4.32
C ILE A 263 -10.02 12.86 -4.06
N THR A 264 -10.63 11.66 -4.11
CA THR A 264 -9.93 10.41 -3.82
C THR A 264 -8.90 10.06 -4.89
N ASP A 265 -9.17 10.35 -6.16
CA ASP A 265 -8.22 10.23 -7.27
C ASP A 265 -7.02 11.17 -7.13
N ASN A 266 -7.22 12.36 -6.56
CA ASN A 266 -6.12 13.28 -6.29
C ASN A 266 -5.32 12.86 -5.07
N LEU A 267 -5.98 12.49 -3.97
CA LEU A 267 -5.30 12.09 -2.74
C LEU A 267 -4.54 10.76 -2.91
N SER A 268 -5.05 9.83 -3.71
CA SER A 268 -4.41 8.53 -3.95
C SER A 268 -2.98 8.65 -4.52
N LYS A 269 -2.69 9.75 -5.25
CA LYS A 269 -1.37 10.05 -5.85
C LYS A 269 -0.27 10.34 -4.83
N TYR A 270 -0.65 10.69 -3.60
CA TYR A 270 0.24 11.11 -2.51
C TYR A 270 0.28 10.11 -1.34
N THR A 271 -0.39 8.97 -1.47
CA THR A 271 -0.54 8.01 -0.36
C THR A 271 0.77 7.45 0.17
N LEU A 272 1.79 7.32 -0.68
CA LEU A 272 3.12 6.85 -0.27
C LEU A 272 3.87 7.95 0.49
N GLU A 273 3.85 9.17 -0.06
CA GLU A 273 4.46 10.35 0.54
C GLU A 273 3.84 10.62 1.93
N ILE A 274 2.50 10.60 2.04
CA ILE A 274 1.79 10.75 3.31
C ILE A 274 2.19 9.64 4.30
N TYR A 275 2.25 8.39 3.85
CA TYR A 275 2.67 7.27 4.70
C TYR A 275 4.07 7.47 5.29
N ILE A 276 5.06 7.80 4.46
CA ILE A 276 6.45 7.94 4.94
C ILE A 276 6.55 9.11 5.91
N ILE A 277 6.02 10.27 5.54
CA ILE A 277 6.11 11.49 6.33
C ILE A 277 5.39 11.34 7.67
N HIS A 278 4.23 10.70 7.67
CA HIS A 278 3.47 10.45 8.89
C HIS A 278 4.29 9.63 9.92
N PHE A 279 5.01 8.60 9.46
CA PHE A 279 5.85 7.77 10.33
C PHE A 279 7.08 8.49 10.88
N ILE A 280 7.54 9.55 10.21
CA ILE A 280 8.58 10.42 10.73
C ILE A 280 7.98 11.36 11.79
N LEU A 281 6.91 12.06 11.43
CA LEU A 281 6.27 13.05 12.30
C LEU A 281 5.76 12.47 13.62
N ILE A 282 5.29 11.22 13.63
CA ILE A 282 4.74 10.62 14.84
C ILE A 282 5.79 10.37 15.94
N ARG A 283 7.07 10.43 15.59
CA ARG A 283 8.18 10.29 16.54
C ARG A 283 8.57 11.62 17.19
N GLU A 284 8.02 12.73 16.71
CA GLU A 284 8.35 14.06 17.19
C GLU A 284 7.55 14.42 18.45
N SER A 285 8.26 14.60 19.56
CA SER A 285 7.67 14.81 20.89
C SER A 285 6.82 16.08 20.99
N ALA A 286 7.14 17.12 20.22
CA ALA A 286 6.41 18.39 20.24
C ALA A 286 4.94 18.24 19.83
N LEU A 287 4.60 17.23 19.03
CA LEU A 287 3.22 17.00 18.59
C LEU A 287 2.37 16.32 19.66
N HIS A 288 3.00 15.65 20.65
CA HIS A 288 2.30 15.00 21.76
C HIS A 288 1.77 16.00 22.79
N GLU A 289 2.31 17.23 22.83
CA GLU A 289 1.89 18.27 23.77
C GLU A 289 0.57 18.95 23.35
N ILE A 290 0.16 18.78 22.10
CA ILE A 290 -1.08 19.38 21.58
C ILE A 290 -2.30 18.61 22.10
N VAL A 291 -3.35 19.33 22.48
CA VAL A 291 -4.58 18.75 23.04
C VAL A 291 -5.43 18.07 21.94
N PHE A 292 -6.04 16.93 22.26
CA PHE A 292 -7.00 16.24 21.40
C PHE A 292 -8.28 17.07 21.18
N PRO A 293 -8.85 17.11 19.95
CA PRO A 293 -8.47 16.41 18.72
C PRO A 293 -7.54 17.21 17.80
N ILE A 294 -7.06 18.38 18.25
CA ILE A 294 -6.24 19.29 17.44
C ILE A 294 -4.91 18.64 17.07
N ASN A 295 -4.34 17.84 17.95
CA ASN A 295 -3.11 17.07 17.71
C ASN A 295 -3.20 16.17 16.48
N ILE A 296 -4.30 15.42 16.32
CA ILE A 296 -4.53 14.53 15.18
C ILE A 296 -4.73 15.35 13.90
N LEU A 297 -5.52 16.41 13.95
CA LEU A 297 -5.73 17.29 12.79
C LEU A 297 -4.43 17.95 12.35
N ALA A 298 -3.60 18.39 13.31
CA ALA A 298 -2.27 18.94 13.05
C ALA A 298 -1.35 17.90 12.42
N LEU A 299 -1.29 16.68 12.97
CA LEU A 299 -0.45 15.61 12.45
C LEU A 299 -0.86 15.18 11.03
N LEU A 300 -2.15 15.03 10.76
CA LEU A 300 -2.68 14.72 9.43
C LEU A 300 -2.43 15.87 8.45
N GLY A 301 -2.65 17.12 8.87
CA GLY A 301 -2.40 18.31 8.08
C GLY A 301 -0.93 18.46 7.70
N LEU A 302 -0.02 18.31 8.67
CA LEU A 302 1.43 18.32 8.44
C LEU A 302 1.87 17.18 7.54
N SER A 303 1.31 15.98 7.70
CA SER A 303 1.60 14.83 6.83
C SER A 303 1.22 15.13 5.37
N LEU A 304 0.06 15.76 5.15
CA LEU A 304 -0.40 16.16 3.82
C LEU A 304 0.44 17.29 3.22
N ILE A 305 0.73 18.33 4.00
CA ILE A 305 1.57 19.47 3.55
C ILE A 305 2.97 18.97 3.19
N GLY A 306 3.59 18.16 4.05
CA GLY A 306 4.88 17.55 3.77
C GLY A 306 4.85 16.74 2.48
N ALA A 307 3.79 15.95 2.25
CA ALA A 307 3.67 15.13 1.05
C ALA A 307 3.55 15.97 -0.23
N LEU A 308 2.85 17.10 -0.17
CA LEU A 308 2.74 18.04 -1.28
C LEU A 308 4.08 18.73 -1.59
N VAL A 309 4.78 19.20 -0.55
CA VAL A 309 6.10 19.82 -0.67
C VAL A 309 7.09 18.83 -1.28
N GLU A 310 7.16 17.63 -0.73
CA GLU A 310 8.02 16.56 -1.22
C GLU A 310 7.73 16.22 -2.68
N LYS A 311 6.45 16.07 -3.05
CA LYS A 311 6.10 15.80 -4.44
C LYS A 311 6.57 16.89 -5.37
N TYR A 312 6.34 18.15 -5.00
CA TYR A 312 6.73 19.31 -5.78
C TYR A 312 8.25 19.36 -6.00
N PHE A 313 9.05 19.08 -4.97
CA PHE A 313 10.50 19.03 -5.09
C PHE A 313 10.97 17.88 -5.98
N LEU A 314 10.43 16.67 -5.78
CA LEU A 314 10.82 15.50 -6.58
C LEU A 314 10.46 15.65 -8.06
N THR A 315 9.33 16.26 -8.40
CA THR A 315 8.98 16.52 -9.81
C THR A 315 9.93 17.53 -10.44
N ARG A 316 10.25 18.62 -9.74
CA ARG A 316 11.21 19.63 -10.19
C ARG A 316 12.61 19.05 -10.38
N LEU A 317 13.09 18.24 -9.43
CA LEU A 317 14.37 17.53 -9.56
C LEU A 317 14.36 16.60 -10.78
N SER A 318 13.26 15.88 -11.01
CA SER A 318 13.13 15.02 -12.20
C SER A 318 13.24 15.81 -13.51
N ASP A 319 12.67 17.01 -13.56
CA ASP A 319 12.69 17.85 -14.77
C ASP A 319 14.08 18.44 -15.03
N LEU A 320 14.85 18.73 -13.97
CA LEU A 320 16.25 19.17 -14.09
C LEU A 320 17.20 18.05 -14.55
N VAL A 321 16.91 16.80 -14.18
CA VAL A 321 17.78 15.64 -14.50
C VAL A 321 17.45 15.02 -15.87
N LYS A 322 16.32 15.36 -16.50
CA LYS A 322 16.05 14.91 -17.87
C LYS A 322 17.07 15.54 -18.82
N PRO A 323 17.91 14.76 -19.53
CA PRO A 323 18.75 15.33 -20.57
C PRO A 323 17.86 15.97 -21.63
N ASN A 324 18.24 17.18 -22.07
CA ASN A 324 17.65 17.88 -23.21
C ASN A 324 17.79 17.03 -24.49
N CYS A 325 16.97 16.00 -24.64
CA CYS A 325 16.87 15.24 -25.88
C CYS A 325 15.93 16.01 -26.82
N LYS A 326 16.39 17.18 -27.30
CA LYS A 326 15.90 17.75 -28.55
C LYS A 326 16.43 16.85 -29.67
N ILE A 327 15.68 15.79 -29.99
CA ILE A 327 15.82 15.18 -31.31
C ILE A 327 15.29 16.24 -32.28
N GLN A 328 16.20 17.06 -32.81
CA GLN A 328 15.95 17.79 -34.03
C GLN A 328 15.65 16.73 -35.10
N THR A 329 14.38 16.57 -35.44
CA THR A 329 13.97 16.01 -36.72
C THR A 329 14.62 16.85 -37.81
N VAL A 330 15.75 16.40 -38.31
CA VAL A 330 16.32 16.84 -39.59
C VAL A 330 15.35 16.38 -40.68
N LYS A 331 14.30 17.18 -40.92
CA LYS A 331 13.64 17.22 -42.22
C LYS A 331 14.43 18.22 -43.06
N SER A 332 15.54 17.77 -43.63
CA SER A 332 16.19 18.46 -44.73
C SER A 332 16.08 17.61 -45.99
N LEU A 333 15.24 18.10 -46.90
CA LEU A 333 15.51 18.16 -48.34
C LEU A 333 15.68 16.82 -49.09
N SER A 334 14.56 16.32 -49.64
CA SER A 334 14.54 15.89 -51.05
C SER A 334 13.13 16.02 -51.64
N SER A 335 12.71 17.26 -51.87
CA SER A 335 11.80 17.56 -52.98
C SER A 335 12.64 17.63 -54.27
N ASN A 336 12.50 16.66 -55.18
CA ASN A 336 12.34 16.92 -56.63
C ASN A 336 12.55 15.68 -57.51
N LYS A 337 11.45 15.21 -58.11
CA LYS A 337 11.22 14.78 -59.51
C LYS A 337 9.95 13.93 -59.46
N LYS A 338 8.75 14.37 -59.89
CA LYS A 338 8.35 14.78 -61.25
C LYS A 338 9.02 13.93 -62.34
N ARG A 339 8.49 12.74 -62.58
CA ARG A 339 7.74 12.40 -63.80
C ARG A 339 7.10 11.03 -63.65
#